data_AF-A0A8T4MHY7-F1
#
_entry.id   AF-A0A8T4MHY7-F1
#
_cell.length_a   1.000
_cell.length_b   1.000
_cell.length_c   1.000
_cell.angle_alpha   90.00
_cell.angle_beta   90.00
_cell.angle_gamma   90.00
#
_symmetry.space_group_name_H-M   'P 1'
#
loop_
_entity.id
_entity.type
_entity.pdbx_description
1 polymer ?
#
loop_
_entity_poly.entity_id
_entity_poly.type
_entity_poly.pdbx_seq_one_letter_code
_entity_poly.pdbx_strand_id
1 'polypeptide(L)'
;MASFLFITIFFILPYLVQISTYFHEKAHRDVLEEFGIQSSYEIDLLSTIPNFFNPQVTKLGVTRFNLEDYKKLSAYNKARVNLGGIISDLRFLFLIGIYLTLVNVYTFYKVKIKKDYDLTWVLAVNWILFMWLLALVQITVSNISYGSGDFFQLVKYISG
;
A
#
# COMPACT_ATOMS: atom_id res chain seq x y z
N MET A 1 25.82 -9.40 4.77
CA MET A 1 24.86 -9.38 3.64
C MET A 1 23.60 -10.20 3.95
N ALA A 2 23.71 -11.48 4.34
CA ALA A 2 22.55 -12.30 4.72
C ALA A 2 21.70 -11.68 5.84
N SER A 3 22.33 -11.12 6.89
CA SER A 3 21.61 -10.46 7.99
C SER A 3 20.82 -9.23 7.55
N PHE A 4 21.32 -8.48 6.56
CA PHE A 4 20.60 -7.32 6.01
C PHE A 4 19.34 -7.74 5.27
N LEU A 5 19.44 -8.76 4.42
CA LEU A 5 18.28 -9.31 3.70
C LEU A 5 17.24 -9.88 4.68
N PHE A 6 17.71 -10.61 5.70
CA PHE A 6 16.87 -11.15 6.75
C PHE A 6 16.11 -10.03 7.50
N ILE A 7 16.81 -9.01 8.00
CA ILE A 7 16.20 -7.88 8.70
C ILE A 7 15.20 -7.16 7.77
N THR A 8 15.56 -6.96 6.51
CA THR A 8 14.71 -6.24 5.56
C THR A 8 13.41 -7.00 5.29
N ILE A 9 13.48 -8.30 5.06
CA ILE A 9 12.31 -9.12 4.71
C ILE A 9 11.43 -9.36 5.93
N PHE A 10 12.00 -9.73 7.07
CA PHE A 10 11.23 -10.20 8.23
C PHE A 10 10.79 -9.09 9.19
N PHE A 11 11.44 -7.93 9.15
CA PHE A 11 11.15 -6.83 10.07
C PHE A 11 10.77 -5.55 9.34
N ILE A 12 11.56 -5.09 8.37
CA ILE A 12 11.30 -3.78 7.73
C ILE A 12 10.07 -3.85 6.81
N LEU A 13 10.01 -4.84 5.91
CA LEU A 13 8.96 -4.93 4.90
C LEU A 13 7.54 -5.04 5.48
N PRO A 14 7.27 -5.85 6.53
CA PRO A 14 5.95 -5.90 7.17
C PRO A 14 5.46 -4.52 7.64
N TYR A 15 6.33 -3.73 8.28
CA TYR A 15 5.96 -2.40 8.74
C TYR A 15 5.76 -1.40 7.60
N LEU A 16 6.57 -1.49 6.53
CA LEU A 16 6.36 -0.65 5.34
C LEU A 16 5.00 -0.94 4.70
N VAL A 17 4.63 -2.21 4.60
CA VAL A 17 3.31 -2.61 4.09
C VAL A 17 2.20 -2.11 5.01
N GLN A 18 2.34 -2.26 6.33
CA GLN A 18 1.37 -1.73 7.29
C GLN A 18 1.17 -0.22 7.18
N ILE A 19 2.25 0.54 6.92
CA ILE A 19 2.17 1.99 6.68
C ILE A 19 1.32 2.27 5.45
N SER A 20 1.58 1.60 4.32
CA SER A 20 0.75 1.79 3.12
C SER A 20 -0.70 1.40 3.34
N THR A 21 -0.96 0.30 4.06
CA THR A 21 -2.33 -0.12 4.38
C THR A 21 -3.04 0.90 5.27
N TYR A 22 -2.34 1.51 6.24
CA TYR A 22 -2.94 2.61 7.01
C TYR A 22 -3.39 3.78 6.13
N PHE A 23 -2.58 4.20 5.17
CA PHE A 23 -2.97 5.28 4.26
C PHE A 23 -4.10 4.88 3.31
N HIS A 24 -4.10 3.62 2.84
CA HIS A 24 -5.20 3.06 2.06
C HIS A 24 -6.52 3.13 2.81
N GLU A 25 -6.55 2.62 4.05
CA GLU A 25 -7.73 2.60 4.90
C GLU A 25 -8.14 4.01 5.31
N LYS A 26 -7.18 4.89 5.60
CA LYS A 26 -7.45 6.31 5.84
C LYS A 26 -8.14 6.97 4.64
N ALA A 27 -7.74 6.65 3.40
CA ALA A 27 -8.38 7.22 2.22
C ALA A 27 -9.85 6.77 2.09
N HIS A 28 -10.19 5.54 2.49
CA HIS A 28 -11.60 5.13 2.60
C HIS A 28 -12.34 5.93 3.66
N ARG A 29 -11.73 6.10 4.83
CA ARG A 29 -12.32 6.86 5.94
C ARG A 29 -12.59 8.31 5.57
N ASP A 30 -11.61 8.99 4.97
CA ASP A 30 -11.73 10.39 4.58
C ASP A 30 -12.94 10.59 3.63
N VAL A 31 -13.15 9.66 2.69
CA VAL A 31 -14.31 9.71 1.78
C VAL A 31 -15.62 9.32 2.47
N LEU A 32 -15.62 8.37 3.41
CA LEU A 32 -16.81 8.01 4.19
C LEU A 32 -17.26 9.16 5.11
N GLU A 33 -16.32 9.89 5.69
CA GLU A 33 -16.57 11.06 6.54
C GLU A 33 -17.24 12.20 5.74
N GLU A 34 -16.91 12.39 4.45
CA GLU A 34 -17.61 13.33 3.56
C GLU A 34 -19.12 13.03 3.44
N PHE A 35 -19.52 11.77 3.63
CA PHE A 35 -20.92 11.33 3.59
C PHE A 35 -21.55 11.19 4.98
N GLY A 36 -20.86 11.64 6.04
CA GLY A 36 -21.34 11.55 7.42
C GLY A 36 -21.34 10.12 8.00
N ILE A 37 -20.66 9.18 7.35
CA ILE A 37 -20.56 7.79 7.84
C ILE A 37 -19.35 7.71 8.77
N GLN A 38 -19.63 7.51 10.06
CA GLN A 38 -18.57 7.28 11.05
C GLN A 38 -17.84 5.97 10.73
N SER A 39 -16.51 6.06 10.74
CA SER A 39 -15.63 4.94 10.45
C SER A 39 -14.46 4.91 11.43
N SER A 40 -13.98 3.72 11.76
CA SER A 40 -12.81 3.53 12.61
C SER A 40 -11.82 2.58 11.98
N TYR A 41 -10.54 2.89 12.18
CA TYR A 41 -9.42 2.03 11.81
C TYR A 41 -8.36 2.13 12.90
N GLU A 42 -7.89 0.99 13.38
CA GLU A 42 -6.84 0.89 14.38
C GLU A 42 -5.65 0.13 13.78
N ILE A 43 -4.46 0.73 13.88
CA ILE A 43 -3.22 0.07 13.50
C ILE A 43 -2.81 -0.85 14.65
N ASP A 44 -2.60 -2.13 14.34
CA ASP A 44 -1.97 -3.06 15.27
C ASP A 44 -0.52 -3.34 14.85
N LEU A 45 0.41 -2.61 15.47
CA LEU A 45 1.86 -2.75 15.22
C LEU A 45 2.43 -4.05 15.79
N LEU A 46 1.80 -4.64 16.81
CA LEU A 46 2.30 -5.83 17.49
C LEU A 46 2.00 -7.10 16.68
N SER A 47 0.79 -7.17 16.08
CA SER A 47 0.43 -8.29 15.21
C SER A 47 0.86 -8.12 13.76
N THR A 48 1.48 -6.99 13.39
CA THR A 48 1.93 -6.70 12.01
C THR A 48 2.80 -7.82 11.42
N ILE A 49 3.88 -8.22 12.11
CA ILE A 49 4.79 -9.27 11.60
C ILE A 49 4.09 -10.64 11.53
N PRO A 50 3.44 -11.15 12.59
CA PRO A 50 2.70 -12.41 12.53
C PRO A 50 1.64 -12.45 11.41
N ASN A 51 0.88 -11.38 11.25
CA ASN A 51 -0.19 -11.31 10.25
C ASN A 51 0.35 -11.21 8.83
N PHE A 52 1.48 -10.52 8.62
CA PHE A 52 2.11 -10.39 7.32
C PHE A 52 2.53 -11.74 6.72
N PHE A 53 3.02 -12.66 7.55
CA PHE A 53 3.45 -13.99 7.12
C PHE A 53 2.34 -15.05 7.22
N ASN A 54 1.16 -14.69 7.71
CA ASN A 54 0.05 -15.63 7.85
C ASN A 54 -0.82 -15.63 6.57
N PRO A 55 -0.83 -16.72 5.78
CA PRO A 55 -1.62 -16.79 4.54
C PRO A 55 -3.13 -16.80 4.79
N GLN A 56 -3.58 -16.99 6.03
CA GLN A 56 -5.00 -16.95 6.40
C GLN A 56 -5.52 -15.52 6.61
N VAL A 57 -4.63 -14.53 6.72
CA VAL A 57 -5.03 -13.12 6.86
C VAL A 57 -5.30 -12.55 5.48
N THR A 58 -6.57 -12.32 5.16
CA THR A 58 -7.00 -11.85 3.83
C THR A 58 -6.80 -10.35 3.63
N LYS A 59 -6.78 -9.53 4.70
CA LYS A 59 -6.44 -8.10 4.68
C LYS A 59 -5.77 -7.66 5.99
N LEU A 60 -4.73 -6.82 5.90
CA LEU A 60 -3.99 -6.27 7.04
C LEU A 60 -4.74 -5.08 7.66
N GLY A 61 -5.84 -5.38 8.35
CA GLY A 61 -6.75 -4.37 8.88
C GLY A 61 -7.79 -3.94 7.85
N VAL A 62 -8.98 -3.60 8.34
CA VAL A 62 -10.14 -3.23 7.53
C VAL A 62 -10.84 -2.08 8.24
N THR A 63 -11.14 -1.00 7.53
CA THR A 63 -11.96 0.08 8.05
C THR A 63 -13.33 -0.45 8.48
N ARG A 64 -13.69 -0.24 9.75
CA ARG A 64 -15.00 -0.59 10.29
C ARG A 64 -15.93 0.59 10.12
N PHE A 65 -17.11 0.36 9.56
CA PHE A 65 -18.15 1.39 9.37
C PHE A 65 -19.53 0.76 9.40
N ASN A 66 -20.57 1.59 9.57
CA ASN A 66 -21.95 1.11 9.53
C ASN A 66 -22.34 0.66 8.11
N LEU A 67 -22.55 -0.65 7.95
CA LEU A 67 -22.93 -1.27 6.68
C LEU A 67 -24.30 -0.80 6.18
N GLU A 68 -25.23 -0.44 7.07
CA GLU A 68 -26.56 0.04 6.67
C GLU A 68 -26.47 1.43 6.03
N ASP A 69 -25.65 2.31 6.59
CA ASP A 69 -25.45 3.66 6.05
C ASP A 69 -24.65 3.62 4.75
N TYR A 70 -23.66 2.74 4.67
CA TYR A 70 -22.93 2.49 3.42
C TYR A 70 -23.84 1.95 2.31
N LYS A 71 -24.78 1.03 2.62
CA LYS A 71 -25.73 0.50 1.64
C LYS A 71 -26.65 1.56 1.05
N LYS A 72 -26.97 2.62 1.82
CA LYS A 72 -27.79 3.76 1.37
C LYS A 72 -27.08 4.68 0.37
N LEU A 73 -25.74 4.57 0.23
CA LEU A 73 -25.00 5.34 -0.76
C LEU A 73 -25.36 4.94 -2.20
N SER A 74 -25.39 5.93 -3.09
CA SER A 74 -25.51 5.71 -4.54
C SER A 74 -24.32 4.90 -5.07
N ALA A 75 -24.50 4.24 -6.22
CA ALA A 75 -23.42 3.50 -6.87
C ALA A 75 -22.17 4.38 -7.12
N TYR A 76 -22.37 5.64 -7.48
CA TYR A 76 -21.30 6.63 -7.65
C TYR A 76 -20.54 6.92 -6.34
N ASN A 77 -21.25 7.09 -5.22
CA ASN A 77 -20.62 7.37 -3.93
C ASN A 77 -19.86 6.15 -3.39
N LYS A 78 -20.40 4.94 -3.57
CA LYS A 78 -19.68 3.68 -3.26
C LYS A 78 -18.43 3.53 -4.11
N ALA A 79 -18.52 3.87 -5.40
CA ALA A 79 -17.37 3.87 -6.28
C ALA A 79 -16.28 4.86 -5.81
N ARG A 80 -16.66 6.06 -5.36
CA ARG A 80 -15.71 7.04 -4.79
C ARG A 80 -14.98 6.50 -3.56
N VAL A 81 -15.70 5.83 -2.64
CA VAL A 81 -15.07 5.22 -1.45
C VAL A 81 -14.04 4.18 -1.87
N ASN A 82 -14.41 3.24 -2.74
CA ASN A 82 -13.51 2.18 -3.22
C ASN A 82 -12.32 2.73 -4.01
N LEU A 83 -12.52 3.76 -4.82
CA LEU A 83 -11.44 4.43 -5.57
C LEU A 83 -10.46 5.16 -4.64
N GLY A 84 -10.90 5.62 -3.46
CA GLY A 84 -10.03 6.28 -2.49
C GLY A 84 -8.82 5.43 -2.10
N GLY A 85 -9.05 4.16 -1.75
CA GLY A 85 -7.99 3.21 -1.41
C GLY A 85 -7.04 2.94 -2.59
N ILE A 86 -7.60 2.66 -3.78
CA ILE A 86 -6.80 2.42 -5.00
C ILE A 86 -5.93 3.63 -5.36
N ILE A 87 -6.48 4.85 -5.28
CA ILE A 87 -5.73 6.07 -5.56
C ILE A 87 -4.58 6.26 -4.56
N SER A 88 -4.79 5.91 -3.29
CA SER A 88 -3.72 5.93 -2.28
C SER A 88 -2.59 4.98 -2.66
N ASP A 89 -2.90 3.73 -3.01
CA ASP A 89 -1.89 2.73 -3.42
C ASP A 89 -1.09 3.21 -4.65
N LEU A 90 -1.78 3.76 -5.65
CA LEU A 90 -1.15 4.30 -6.87
C LEU A 90 -0.21 5.48 -6.56
N ARG A 91 -0.55 6.33 -5.58
CA ARG A 91 0.34 7.43 -5.15
C ARG A 91 1.61 6.89 -4.52
N PHE A 92 1.53 5.86 -3.68
CA PHE A 92 2.73 5.22 -3.11
C PHE A 92 3.62 4.61 -4.20
N LEU A 93 3.02 3.85 -5.13
CA LEU A 93 3.74 3.26 -6.26
C LEU A 93 4.46 4.35 -7.10
N PHE A 94 3.76 5.45 -7.38
CA PHE A 94 4.31 6.57 -8.13
C PHE A 94 5.49 7.25 -7.42
N LEU A 95 5.36 7.55 -6.11
CA LEU A 95 6.40 8.20 -5.33
C LEU A 95 7.66 7.33 -5.22
N ILE A 96 7.48 6.03 -4.96
CA ILE A 96 8.60 5.08 -4.91
C ILE A 96 9.27 4.97 -6.29
N GLY A 97 8.48 4.88 -7.36
CA GLY A 97 8.98 4.80 -8.73
C GLY A 97 9.80 6.02 -9.15
N ILE A 98 9.32 7.24 -8.83
CA ILE A 98 10.07 8.47 -9.08
C ILE A 98 11.37 8.50 -8.29
N TYR A 99 11.31 8.17 -7.00
CA TYR A 99 12.51 8.15 -6.16
C TYR A 99 13.57 7.21 -6.73
N LEU A 100 13.18 5.96 -7.03
CA LEU A 100 14.09 4.96 -7.61
C LEU A 100 14.67 5.46 -8.93
N THR A 101 13.86 6.04 -9.81
CA THR A 101 14.34 6.57 -11.10
C THR A 101 15.37 7.68 -10.90
N LEU A 102 15.04 8.71 -10.12
CA LEU A 102 15.90 9.88 -9.92
C LEU A 102 17.20 9.51 -9.23
N VAL A 103 17.15 8.68 -8.17
CA VAL A 103 18.34 8.28 -7.42
C VAL A 103 19.26 7.40 -8.27
N ASN A 104 18.73 6.48 -9.08
CA ASN A 104 19.55 5.66 -9.95
C ASN A 104 20.19 6.48 -11.08
N VAL A 105 19.44 7.41 -11.70
CA VAL A 105 19.99 8.33 -12.71
C VAL A 105 21.10 9.19 -12.10
N TYR A 106 20.85 9.81 -10.95
CA TYR A 106 21.84 10.61 -10.22
C TYR A 106 23.11 9.79 -9.90
N THR A 107 22.92 8.57 -9.39
CA THR A 107 24.02 7.67 -9.03
C THR A 107 24.85 7.28 -10.26
N PHE A 108 24.20 6.97 -11.38
CA PHE A 108 24.87 6.67 -12.65
C PHE A 108 25.80 7.81 -13.07
N TYR A 109 25.31 9.05 -13.08
CA TYR A 109 26.13 10.21 -13.43
C TYR A 109 27.26 10.45 -12.42
N LYS A 110 26.99 10.25 -11.12
CA LYS A 110 27.99 10.44 -10.07
C LYS A 110 29.14 9.45 -10.18
N VAL A 111 28.86 8.16 -10.41
CA VAL A 111 29.86 7.10 -10.61
C VAL A 111 30.66 7.36 -11.89
N LYS A 112 30.00 7.82 -12.96
CA LYS A 112 30.68 8.19 -14.20
C LYS A 112 31.72 9.30 -13.99
N ILE A 113 31.46 10.25 -13.09
CA ILE A 113 32.35 11.39 -12.82
C ILE A 113 33.39 11.06 -11.74
N LYS A 114 33.01 10.32 -10.68
CA LYS A 114 33.88 9.90 -9.57
C LYS A 114 33.85 8.38 -9.47
N LYS A 115 34.93 7.73 -9.90
CA LYS A 115 35.03 6.27 -9.98
C LYS A 115 34.98 5.55 -8.62
N ASP A 116 35.48 6.18 -7.55
CA ASP A 116 35.43 5.61 -6.19
C ASP A 116 34.33 6.29 -5.38
N TYR A 117 33.15 5.68 -5.38
CA TYR A 117 32.03 6.09 -4.53
C TYR A 117 31.46 4.87 -3.80
N ASP A 118 31.30 4.95 -2.48
CA ASP A 118 30.62 3.92 -1.72
C ASP A 118 29.11 3.99 -2.00
N LEU A 119 28.60 2.95 -2.65
CA LEU A 119 27.20 2.83 -3.04
C LEU A 119 26.38 2.00 -2.06
N THR A 120 27.00 1.48 -1.01
CA THR A 120 26.38 0.50 -0.10
C THR A 120 25.03 0.98 0.42
N TRP A 121 24.95 2.22 0.90
CA TRP A 121 23.71 2.81 1.41
C TRP A 121 22.67 3.09 0.34
N VAL A 122 23.10 3.54 -0.85
CA VAL A 122 22.19 3.78 -1.98
C VAL A 122 21.55 2.46 -2.42
N LEU A 123 22.34 1.40 -2.53
CA LEU A 123 21.87 0.07 -2.89
C LEU A 123 20.95 -0.52 -1.81
N ALA A 124 21.26 -0.32 -0.53
CA ALA A 124 20.41 -0.77 0.58
C ALA A 124 19.04 -0.10 0.57
N VAL A 125 18.97 1.22 0.38
CA VAL A 125 17.71 1.96 0.29
C VAL A 125 16.94 1.56 -0.97
N ASN A 126 17.60 1.46 -2.12
CA ASN A 126 16.98 1.00 -3.36
C ASN A 126 16.37 -0.40 -3.20
N TRP A 127 17.07 -1.32 -2.52
CA TRP A 127 16.57 -2.65 -2.23
C TRP A 127 15.29 -2.62 -1.38
N ILE A 128 15.30 -1.87 -0.28
CA ILE A 128 14.13 -1.74 0.61
C ILE A 128 12.92 -1.18 -0.16
N LEU A 129 13.13 -0.11 -0.91
CA LEU A 129 12.08 0.54 -1.69
C LEU A 129 11.58 -0.35 -2.83
N PHE A 130 12.45 -1.10 -3.49
CA PHE A 130 12.06 -2.06 -4.52
C PHE A 130 11.22 -3.20 -3.95
N MET A 131 11.61 -3.75 -2.79
CA MET A 131 10.80 -4.78 -2.11
C MET A 131 9.44 -4.24 -1.69
N TRP A 132 9.37 -3.01 -1.18
CA TRP A 132 8.10 -2.37 -0.85
C TRP A 132 7.24 -2.13 -2.09
N LEU A 133 7.83 -1.67 -3.20
CA LEU A 133 7.15 -1.52 -4.49
C LEU A 133 6.53 -2.84 -4.96
N LEU A 134 7.29 -3.94 -4.92
CA LEU A 134 6.78 -5.25 -5.32
C LEU A 134 5.60 -5.71 -4.46
N ALA A 135 5.69 -5.54 -3.13
CA ALA A 135 4.60 -5.86 -2.22
C ALA A 135 3.36 -5.01 -2.52
N LEU A 136 3.53 -3.71 -2.74
CA LEU A 136 2.44 -2.80 -3.11
C LEU A 136 1.78 -3.16 -4.43
N VAL A 137 2.55 -3.54 -5.46
CA VAL A 137 2.00 -4.00 -6.73
C VAL A 137 1.14 -5.24 -6.51
N GLN A 138 1.62 -6.22 -5.74
CA GLN A 138 0.84 -7.43 -5.45
C GLN A 138 -0.46 -7.11 -4.71
N ILE A 139 -0.42 -6.25 -3.69
CA ILE A 139 -1.60 -5.81 -2.93
C ILE A 139 -2.57 -5.06 -3.83
N THR A 140 -2.09 -4.10 -4.63
CA THR A 140 -2.91 -3.31 -5.56
C THR A 140 -3.58 -4.21 -6.60
N VAL A 141 -2.83 -5.15 -7.19
CA VAL A 141 -3.39 -6.14 -8.12
C VAL A 141 -4.43 -6.98 -7.42
N SER A 142 -4.22 -7.40 -6.17
CA SER A 142 -5.22 -8.14 -5.39
C SER A 142 -6.50 -7.32 -5.18
N ASN A 143 -6.38 -6.04 -4.79
CA ASN A 143 -7.50 -5.12 -4.62
C ASN A 143 -8.27 -4.86 -5.93
N ILE A 144 -7.61 -4.93 -7.09
CA ILE A 144 -8.26 -4.76 -8.40
C ILE A 144 -8.88 -6.07 -8.94
N SER A 145 -8.22 -7.21 -8.73
CA SER A 145 -8.55 -8.47 -9.44
C SER A 145 -9.34 -9.49 -8.65
N TYR A 146 -9.30 -9.49 -7.31
CA TYR A 146 -10.02 -10.48 -6.51
C TYR A 146 -11.50 -10.13 -6.32
N GLY A 147 -12.35 -11.16 -6.18
CA GLY A 147 -13.79 -11.02 -5.99
C GLY A 147 -14.22 -10.28 -4.71
N SER A 148 -13.33 -10.14 -3.73
CA SER A 148 -13.49 -9.30 -2.54
C SER A 148 -12.81 -7.93 -2.67
N GLY A 149 -12.11 -7.67 -3.77
CA GLY A 149 -11.37 -6.46 -4.06
C GLY A 149 -12.26 -5.27 -4.42
N ASP A 150 -11.74 -4.07 -4.19
CA ASP A 150 -12.51 -2.82 -4.26
C ASP A 150 -13.03 -2.55 -5.68
N PHE A 151 -12.31 -2.97 -6.72
CA PHE A 151 -12.75 -2.85 -8.11
C PHE A 151 -13.86 -3.86 -8.46
N PHE A 152 -13.76 -5.11 -8.03
CA PHE A 152 -14.82 -6.09 -8.26
C PHE A 152 -16.10 -5.71 -7.51
N GLN A 153 -15.98 -5.22 -6.27
CA GLN A 153 -17.11 -4.65 -5.54
C GLN A 153 -17.72 -3.47 -6.30
N LEU A 154 -16.89 -2.58 -6.86
CA LEU A 154 -17.33 -1.45 -7.67
C LEU A 154 -18.09 -1.89 -8.93
N VAL A 155 -17.58 -2.87 -9.69
CA VAL A 155 -18.29 -3.45 -10.84
C VAL A 155 -19.63 -4.03 -10.41
N LYS A 156 -19.65 -4.80 -9.32
CA LYS A 156 -20.90 -5.38 -8.79
C LYS A 156 -21.94 -4.33 -8.41
N TYR A 157 -21.53 -3.16 -7.90
CA TYR A 157 -22.45 -2.08 -7.52
C TYR A 157 -22.90 -1.20 -8.69
N ILE A 158 -22.18 -1.20 -9.81
CA ILE A 158 -22.55 -0.42 -11.01
C ILE A 158 -23.37 -1.27 -11.99
N SER A 159 -23.12 -2.58 -12.05
CA SER A 159 -23.74 -3.49 -13.02
C SER A 159 -25.02 -4.20 -12.52
N GLY A 160 -25.33 -4.11 -11.22
CA GLY A 160 -26.52 -4.67 -10.60
C GLY A 160 -27.40 -3.61 -9.99
#